data_AF-D5AR12-F1
#
_entry.id   AF-D5AR12-F1
#
_cell.length_a   1.000
_cell.length_b   1.000
_cell.length_c   1.000
_cell.angle_alpha   90.00
_cell.angle_beta   90.00
_cell.angle_gamma   90.00
#
_symmetry.space_group_name_H-M   'P 1'
#
loop_
_entity.id
_entity.type
_entity.pdbx_description
1 polymer ?
#
loop_
_entity_poly.entity_id
_entity_poly.type
_entity_poly.pdbx_seq_one_letter_code
_entity_poly.pdbx_strand_id
1 'polypeptide(L)'
;MAHEIIAILPCEAAQLPSGLTGVVGRGATAVLAPAPGWAERLTGGPKQTAVRHHSRLEALMAMGSVLPFAAGIACTPEEAALLLRLDAPLIARLAAEIGPRRHFQLALDWDESRVLAAFRDSPELAPLFSGAAVTPEALRQAITALADRLSATALRLLDPVAEDPVEQPRAPGCLLNLVFLLRPEDEPRLDAALQAIDALWSEGLRLRLIGPSAPISHALVDIDRADVAALAAAADLLKVAPEAGPEAVTEAAKAALRSPDLAANAAEQIRAAARLLLRAGDIAALGLSGAATLPHLVHLRPGGRKSGLTSSGEAA
;
A
#
# COMPACT_ATOMS: atom_id res chain seq x y z
N MET A 1 27.18 -10.99 -3.92
CA MET A 1 26.54 -10.99 -2.59
C MET A 1 25.06 -10.69 -2.76
N ALA A 2 24.19 -11.33 -1.98
CA ALA A 2 22.75 -11.06 -2.05
C ALA A 2 22.44 -9.69 -1.42
N HIS A 3 21.69 -8.87 -2.14
CA HIS A 3 21.17 -7.61 -1.66
C HIS A 3 19.67 -7.73 -1.43
N GLU A 4 19.07 -6.75 -0.78
CA GLU A 4 17.62 -6.55 -0.71
C GLU A 4 17.30 -5.23 -1.42
N ILE A 5 16.27 -5.21 -2.26
CA ILE A 5 15.74 -3.96 -2.81
C ILE A 5 14.94 -3.28 -1.70
N ILE A 6 15.33 -2.07 -1.33
CA ILE A 6 14.63 -1.27 -0.31
C ILE A 6 13.58 -0.39 -0.95
N ALA A 7 13.93 0.27 -2.06
CA ALA A 7 13.05 1.17 -2.78
C ALA A 7 13.53 1.41 -4.21
N ILE A 8 12.66 2.06 -5.00
CA ILE A 8 13.03 2.68 -6.26
C ILE A 8 12.86 4.20 -6.12
N LEU A 9 13.91 4.93 -6.46
CA LEU A 9 13.86 6.39 -6.61
C LEU A 9 13.62 6.72 -8.08
N PRO A 10 12.63 7.56 -8.43
CA PRO A 10 12.37 7.98 -9.81
C PRO A 10 13.32 9.10 -10.25
N CYS A 11 14.59 8.95 -9.91
CA CYS A 11 15.68 9.83 -10.30
C CYS A 11 17.00 9.06 -10.31
N GLU A 12 18.01 9.60 -10.97
CA GLU A 12 19.38 9.09 -10.90
C GLU A 12 20.06 9.69 -9.65
N ALA A 13 20.27 8.86 -8.64
CA ALA A 13 20.84 9.27 -7.37
C ALA A 13 22.37 9.07 -7.36
N ALA A 14 23.12 10.17 -7.36
CA ALA A 14 24.58 10.13 -7.32
C ALA A 14 25.14 9.73 -5.95
N GLN A 15 24.44 10.04 -4.86
CA GLN A 15 24.87 9.73 -3.50
C GLN A 15 23.68 9.20 -2.69
N LEU A 16 23.87 8.03 -2.09
CA LEU A 16 22.90 7.37 -1.23
C LEU A 16 23.35 7.41 0.24
N PRO A 17 22.43 7.25 1.21
CA PRO A 17 22.78 7.07 2.61
C PRO A 17 23.80 5.94 2.83
N SER A 18 24.60 6.07 3.89
CA SER A 18 25.65 5.10 4.21
C SER A 18 25.10 3.67 4.35
N GLY A 19 25.78 2.70 3.74
CA GLY A 19 25.37 1.29 3.77
C GLY A 19 24.31 0.91 2.74
N LEU A 20 23.93 1.85 1.86
CA LEU A 20 23.09 1.59 0.69
C LEU A 20 23.91 1.73 -0.60
N THR A 21 23.53 0.97 -1.62
CA THR A 21 24.13 1.01 -2.96
C THR A 21 23.04 1.20 -3.99
N GLY A 22 23.36 1.88 -5.09
CA GLY A 22 22.39 2.20 -6.14
C GLY A 22 22.69 1.46 -7.43
N VAL A 23 21.64 0.99 -8.10
CA VAL A 23 21.69 0.56 -9.49
C VAL A 23 20.86 1.53 -10.30
N VAL A 24 21.48 2.22 -11.25
CA VAL A 24 20.81 3.23 -12.09
C VAL A 24 20.37 2.60 -13.41
N GLY A 25 19.15 2.92 -13.84
CA GLY A 25 18.61 2.46 -15.11
C GLY A 25 17.35 3.20 -15.50
N ARG A 26 17.27 3.63 -16.78
CA ARG A 26 16.08 4.25 -17.38
C ARG A 26 15.53 5.45 -16.58
N GLY A 27 16.40 6.28 -16.01
CA GLY A 27 16.01 7.48 -15.25
C GLY A 27 15.56 7.22 -13.80
N ALA A 28 15.75 6.00 -13.30
CA ALA A 28 15.46 5.61 -11.92
C ALA A 28 16.66 4.92 -11.26
N THR A 29 16.65 4.87 -9.93
CA THR A 29 17.65 4.18 -9.12
C THR A 29 16.99 3.14 -8.23
N ALA A 30 17.34 1.87 -8.39
CA ALA A 30 17.02 0.83 -7.43
C ALA A 30 18.00 0.91 -6.27
N VAL A 31 17.49 1.11 -5.06
CA VAL A 31 18.29 1.24 -3.85
C VAL A 31 18.38 -0.11 -3.17
N LEU A 32 19.60 -0.59 -3.03
CA LEU A 32 19.94 -1.90 -2.50
C LEU A 32 20.59 -1.76 -1.12
N ALA A 33 20.27 -2.68 -0.23
CA ALA A 33 20.97 -2.89 1.02
C ALA A 33 21.54 -4.31 1.09
N PRO A 34 22.56 -4.58 1.91
CA PRO A 34 22.95 -5.96 2.20
C PRO A 34 21.76 -6.76 2.73
N ALA A 35 21.48 -7.92 2.12
CA ALA A 35 20.40 -8.77 2.59
C ALA A 35 20.73 -9.29 4.01
N PRO A 36 19.76 -9.29 4.95
CA PRO A 36 20.01 -9.80 6.29
C PRO A 36 20.37 -11.29 6.21
N GLY A 37 21.51 -11.65 6.80
CA GLY A 37 22.00 -13.02 6.83
C GLY A 37 21.08 -13.95 7.63
N TRP A 38 21.23 -15.26 7.44
CA TRP A 38 20.41 -16.28 8.11
C TRP A 38 20.44 -16.12 9.65
N ALA A 39 21.61 -15.84 10.23
CA ALA A 39 21.78 -15.63 11.66
C ALA A 39 21.04 -14.37 12.14
N GLU A 40 21.12 -13.27 11.37
CA GLU A 40 20.47 -12.00 11.71
C GLU A 40 18.93 -12.11 11.67
N ARG A 41 18.40 -12.93 10.76
CA ARG A 41 16.96 -13.26 10.70
C ARG A 41 16.50 -14.04 11.93
N LEU A 42 17.36 -14.90 12.47
CA LEU A 42 17.06 -15.70 13.67
C LEU A 42 17.20 -14.89 14.97
N THR A 43 18.16 -13.97 15.05
CA THR A 43 18.47 -13.24 16.29
C THR A 43 17.77 -11.89 16.41
N GLY A 44 17.55 -11.18 15.29
CA GLY A 44 16.93 -9.84 15.30
C GLY A 44 15.40 -9.87 15.39
N GLY A 45 14.78 -10.98 15.00
CA GLY A 45 13.33 -11.12 14.92
C GLY A 45 12.68 -10.20 13.86
N PRO A 46 11.43 -10.48 13.47
CA PRO A 46 10.75 -9.76 12.38
C PRO A 46 10.59 -8.26 12.66
N LYS A 47 10.49 -7.86 13.93
CA LYS A 47 10.32 -6.45 14.34
C LYS A 47 11.56 -5.59 14.03
N GLN A 48 12.77 -6.07 14.34
CA GLN A 48 13.98 -5.27 14.09
C GLN A 48 14.25 -5.12 12.60
N THR A 49 13.98 -6.16 11.81
CA THR A 49 14.06 -6.10 10.34
C THR A 49 13.11 -5.07 9.77
N ALA A 50 11.85 -5.05 10.24
CA ALA A 50 10.86 -4.06 9.82
C ALA A 50 11.27 -2.62 10.19
N VAL A 51 11.78 -2.40 11.41
CA VAL A 51 12.28 -1.08 11.84
C VAL A 51 13.45 -0.63 10.97
N ARG A 52 14.45 -1.50 10.75
CA ARG A 52 15.60 -1.16 9.89
C ARG A 52 15.19 -0.82 8.46
N HIS A 53 14.26 -1.59 7.90
CA HIS A 53 13.72 -1.34 6.57
C HIS A 53 13.00 0.01 6.52
N HIS A 54 12.16 0.31 7.52
CA HIS A 54 11.45 1.59 7.61
C HIS A 54 12.39 2.79 7.75
N SER A 55 13.38 2.71 8.64
CA SER A 55 14.36 3.79 8.81
C SER A 55 15.18 4.06 7.54
N ARG A 56 15.45 3.03 6.72
CA ARG A 56 16.09 3.21 5.42
C ARG A 56 15.16 3.95 4.44
N LEU A 57 13.87 3.60 4.41
CA LEU A 57 12.89 4.31 3.59
C LEU A 57 12.77 5.78 3.98
N GLU A 58 12.70 6.09 5.28
CA GLU A 58 12.68 7.47 5.78
C GLU A 58 13.92 8.26 5.35
N ALA A 59 15.11 7.66 5.45
CA ALA A 59 16.34 8.30 5.01
C ALA A 59 16.34 8.62 3.51
N LEU A 60 15.67 7.81 2.69
CA LEU A 60 15.55 8.02 1.24
C LEU A 60 14.52 9.10 0.88
N MET A 61 13.56 9.40 1.75
CA MET A 61 12.55 10.45 1.49
C MET A 61 13.16 11.85 1.38
N ALA A 62 14.33 12.08 1.98
CA ALA A 62 15.08 13.33 1.81
C ALA A 62 15.56 13.55 0.36
N MET A 63 15.57 12.49 -0.46
CA MET A 63 16.01 12.52 -1.86
C MET A 63 14.85 12.74 -2.84
N GLY A 64 13.61 12.79 -2.36
CA GLY A 64 12.40 12.99 -3.16
C GLY A 64 11.40 11.85 -3.02
N SER A 65 10.64 11.61 -4.09
CA SER A 65 9.65 10.54 -4.17
C SER A 65 10.30 9.17 -3.99
N VAL A 66 9.70 8.31 -3.17
CA VAL A 66 10.19 6.95 -2.91
C VAL A 66 9.08 5.98 -3.25
N LEU A 67 9.37 5.00 -4.12
CA LEU A 67 8.51 3.84 -4.32
C LEU A 67 9.02 2.72 -3.40
N PRO A 68 8.37 2.49 -2.24
CA PRO A 68 8.84 1.50 -1.28
C PRO A 68 8.75 0.10 -1.88
N PHE A 69 9.74 -0.73 -1.56
CA PHE A 69 9.77 -2.12 -1.99
C PHE A 69 9.41 -3.06 -0.82
N ALA A 70 8.74 -4.17 -1.09
CA ALA A 70 8.42 -5.14 -0.05
C ALA A 70 9.70 -5.73 0.57
N ALA A 71 9.72 -5.77 1.89
CA ALA A 71 10.88 -6.22 2.64
C ALA A 71 11.17 -7.72 2.42
N GLY A 72 12.45 -8.07 2.47
CA GLY A 72 12.93 -9.46 2.39
C GLY A 72 13.13 -9.99 0.96
N ILE A 73 12.91 -9.17 -0.06
CA ILE A 73 13.16 -9.56 -1.46
C ILE A 73 14.65 -9.48 -1.74
N ALA A 74 15.30 -10.63 -1.71
CA ALA A 74 16.69 -10.72 -2.13
C ALA A 74 16.80 -10.41 -3.64
N CYS A 75 17.86 -9.74 -4.07
CA CYS A 75 18.22 -9.62 -5.47
C CYS A 75 19.74 -9.45 -5.69
N THR A 76 20.20 -9.62 -6.92
CA THR A 76 21.50 -9.13 -7.37
C THR A 76 21.39 -7.73 -7.99
N PRO A 77 22.50 -6.97 -8.12
CA PRO A 77 22.50 -5.72 -8.87
C PRO A 77 22.04 -5.86 -10.32
N GLU A 78 22.34 -7.00 -10.96
CA GLU A 78 21.91 -7.30 -12.33
C GLU A 78 20.40 -7.54 -12.42
N GLU A 79 19.82 -8.28 -11.46
CA GLU A 79 18.36 -8.44 -11.33
C GLU A 79 17.67 -7.08 -11.13
N ALA A 80 18.24 -6.21 -10.31
CA ALA A 80 17.72 -4.85 -10.10
C ALA A 80 17.82 -3.99 -11.37
N ALA A 81 18.92 -4.04 -12.11
CA ALA A 81 19.07 -3.35 -13.39
C ALA A 81 18.06 -3.84 -14.43
N LEU A 82 17.82 -5.16 -14.46
CA LEU A 82 16.84 -5.78 -15.34
C LEU A 82 15.41 -5.34 -14.99
N LEU A 83 15.08 -5.28 -13.70
CA LEU A 83 13.81 -4.73 -13.22
C LEU A 83 13.62 -3.30 -13.70
N LEU A 84 14.59 -2.41 -13.48
CA LEU A 84 14.49 -1.02 -13.93
C LEU A 84 14.33 -0.90 -15.44
N ARG A 85 14.97 -1.80 -16.20
CA ARG A 85 14.88 -1.80 -17.66
C ARG A 85 13.51 -2.24 -18.15
N LEU A 86 13.00 -3.33 -17.62
CA LEU A 86 11.77 -3.96 -18.11
C LEU A 86 10.50 -3.31 -17.54
N ASP A 87 10.58 -2.78 -16.31
CA ASP A 87 9.44 -2.14 -15.62
C ASP A 87 9.48 -0.62 -15.65
N ALA A 88 10.37 -0.01 -16.46
CA ALA A 88 10.47 1.45 -16.57
C ALA A 88 9.12 2.16 -16.77
N PRO A 89 8.21 1.69 -17.65
CA PRO A 89 6.91 2.34 -17.83
C PRO A 89 6.02 2.27 -16.57
N LEU A 90 6.04 1.13 -15.86
CA LEU A 90 5.29 0.95 -14.63
C LEU A 90 5.86 1.85 -13.52
N ILE A 91 7.18 1.83 -13.33
CA ILE A 91 7.88 2.66 -12.35
C ILE A 91 7.59 4.15 -12.60
N ALA A 92 7.69 4.60 -13.85
CA ALA A 92 7.39 5.99 -14.20
C ALA A 92 5.93 6.37 -13.91
N ARG A 93 4.98 5.47 -14.22
CA ARG A 93 3.57 5.68 -13.89
C ARG A 93 3.35 5.78 -12.38
N LEU A 94 3.87 4.83 -11.60
CA LEU A 94 3.75 4.82 -10.14
C LEU A 94 4.39 6.06 -9.50
N ALA A 95 5.56 6.47 -10.01
CA ALA A 95 6.23 7.67 -9.56
C ALA A 95 5.43 8.94 -9.86
N ALA A 96 4.77 9.02 -11.01
CA ALA A 96 3.89 10.13 -11.36
C ALA A 96 2.59 10.13 -10.52
N GLU A 97 2.01 8.95 -10.28
CA GLU A 97 0.81 8.78 -9.45
C GLU A 97 1.08 9.24 -8.00
N ILE A 98 2.19 8.83 -7.41
CA ILE A 98 2.59 9.21 -6.05
C ILE A 98 3.12 10.64 -5.99
N GLY A 99 3.99 11.02 -6.91
CA GLY A 99 4.60 12.36 -6.94
C GLY A 99 5.33 12.68 -5.63
N PRO A 100 5.38 13.95 -5.19
CA PRO A 100 6.07 14.36 -3.96
C PRO A 100 5.28 14.04 -2.68
N ARG A 101 4.18 13.29 -2.77
CA ARG A 101 3.28 13.06 -1.65
C ARG A 101 3.94 12.21 -0.57
N ARG A 102 3.54 12.48 0.67
CA ARG A 102 3.98 11.80 1.88
C ARG A 102 2.82 11.03 2.46
N HIS A 103 3.13 9.87 3.04
CA HIS A 103 2.13 9.05 3.69
C HIS A 103 2.04 9.39 5.17
N PHE A 104 0.80 9.60 5.62
CA PHE A 104 0.45 9.82 7.01
C PHE A 104 -0.60 8.80 7.45
N GLN A 105 -0.56 8.44 8.71
CA GLN A 105 -1.61 7.68 9.38
C GLN A 105 -2.15 8.50 10.55
N LEU A 106 -3.46 8.68 10.59
CA LEU A 106 -4.18 9.28 11.69
C LEU A 106 -5.00 8.23 12.43
N ALA A 107 -4.77 8.11 13.73
CA ALA A 107 -5.69 7.44 14.64
C ALA A 107 -6.40 8.49 15.51
N LEU A 108 -7.72 8.36 15.63
CA LEU A 108 -8.56 9.13 16.52
C LEU A 108 -9.22 8.18 17.51
N ASP A 109 -8.77 8.25 18.75
CA ASP A 109 -9.37 7.48 19.85
C ASP A 109 -10.21 8.42 20.71
N TRP A 110 -11.17 7.86 21.44
CA TRP A 110 -11.95 8.60 22.43
C TRP A 110 -11.94 7.94 23.82
N ASP A 111 -12.17 8.74 24.86
CA ASP A 111 -12.34 8.23 26.22
C ASP A 111 -13.79 7.78 26.45
N GLU A 112 -14.08 6.50 26.18
CA GLU A 112 -15.39 5.89 26.37
C GLU A 112 -15.99 6.14 27.77
N SER A 113 -15.14 6.23 28.81
CA SER A 113 -15.60 6.42 30.18
C SER A 113 -16.23 7.80 30.42
N ARG A 114 -15.91 8.78 29.57
CA ARG A 114 -16.39 10.16 29.67
C ARG A 114 -17.46 10.52 28.65
N VAL A 115 -17.67 9.69 27.63
CA VAL A 115 -18.60 9.95 26.51
C VAL A 115 -20.00 10.30 26.99
N LEU A 116 -20.56 9.51 27.91
CA LEU A 116 -21.94 9.73 28.38
C LEU A 116 -22.13 11.06 29.11
N ALA A 117 -21.12 11.51 29.85
CA ALA A 117 -21.17 12.79 30.55
C ALA A 117 -20.95 13.96 29.58
N ALA A 118 -19.96 13.85 28.70
CA ALA A 118 -19.57 14.91 27.77
C ALA A 118 -20.63 15.18 26.68
N PHE A 119 -21.33 14.14 26.23
CA PHE A 119 -22.32 14.23 25.15
C PHE A 119 -23.75 14.01 25.65
N ARG A 120 -24.01 14.22 26.94
CA ARG A 120 -25.34 14.00 27.54
C ARG A 120 -26.48 14.63 26.76
N ASP A 121 -26.26 15.85 26.28
CA ASP A 121 -27.27 16.66 25.58
C ASP A 121 -27.22 16.47 24.05
N SER A 122 -26.40 15.55 23.54
CA SER A 122 -26.35 15.24 22.12
C SER A 122 -27.63 14.52 21.67
N PRO A 123 -28.07 14.69 20.41
CA PRO A 123 -29.29 14.05 19.91
C PRO A 123 -29.29 12.53 20.09
N GLU A 124 -28.13 11.90 20.00
CA GLU A 124 -27.99 10.44 20.14
C GLU A 124 -28.17 9.97 21.58
N LEU A 125 -27.62 10.71 22.56
CA LEU A 125 -27.59 10.28 23.96
C LEU A 125 -28.73 10.88 24.80
N ALA A 126 -29.26 12.06 24.45
CA ALA A 126 -30.31 12.74 25.20
C ALA A 126 -31.53 11.85 25.53
N PRO A 127 -32.02 10.97 24.62
CA PRO A 127 -33.12 10.05 24.94
C PRO A 127 -32.82 9.10 26.10
N LEU A 128 -31.54 8.71 26.31
CA LEU A 128 -31.12 7.84 27.40
C LEU A 128 -31.27 8.50 28.78
N PHE A 129 -31.31 9.84 28.83
CA PHE A 129 -31.42 10.62 30.06
C PHE A 129 -32.84 11.14 30.33
N SER A 130 -33.83 10.70 29.54
CA SER A 130 -35.24 11.10 29.66
C SER A 130 -35.97 10.50 30.87
N GLY A 131 -35.34 9.59 31.61
CA GLY A 131 -35.93 8.86 32.74
C GLY A 131 -36.62 7.54 32.35
N ALA A 132 -36.66 7.20 31.06
CA ALA A 132 -37.10 5.88 30.59
C ALA A 132 -36.09 4.78 30.95
N ALA A 133 -36.56 3.53 31.05
CA ALA A 133 -35.68 2.38 31.26
C ALA A 133 -34.75 2.19 30.05
N VAL A 134 -33.44 2.31 30.27
CA VAL A 134 -32.42 2.13 29.23
C VAL A 134 -32.05 0.66 29.11
N THR A 135 -32.21 0.10 27.91
CA THR A 135 -31.72 -1.25 27.60
C THR A 135 -30.25 -1.20 27.16
N PRO A 136 -29.48 -2.28 27.34
CA PRO A 136 -28.10 -2.37 26.84
C PRO A 136 -27.99 -2.13 25.32
N GLU A 137 -29.01 -2.56 24.57
CA GLU A 137 -29.07 -2.38 23.13
C GLU A 137 -29.27 -0.91 22.74
N ALA A 138 -30.18 -0.19 23.41
CA ALA A 138 -30.39 1.23 23.16
C ALA A 138 -29.13 2.05 23.47
N LEU A 139 -28.43 1.72 24.57
CA LEU A 139 -27.16 2.34 24.91
C LEU A 139 -26.11 2.11 23.82
N ARG A 140 -25.96 0.87 23.36
CA ARG A 140 -25.01 0.50 22.29
C ARG A 140 -25.30 1.26 21.00
N GLN A 141 -26.55 1.28 20.56
CA GLN A 141 -26.96 2.00 19.35
C GLN A 141 -26.68 3.49 19.44
N ALA A 142 -26.98 4.11 20.58
CA ALA A 142 -26.75 5.54 20.80
C ALA A 142 -25.24 5.88 20.80
N ILE A 143 -24.41 5.06 21.45
CA ILE A 143 -22.94 5.21 21.41
C ILE A 143 -22.40 5.02 19.99
N THR A 144 -22.88 4.03 19.25
CA THR A 144 -22.49 3.80 17.85
C THR A 144 -22.88 4.98 16.97
N ALA A 145 -24.10 5.50 17.07
CA ALA A 145 -24.54 6.66 16.30
C ALA A 145 -23.70 7.92 16.60
N LEU A 146 -23.34 8.14 17.87
CA LEU A 146 -22.46 9.23 18.25
C LEU A 146 -21.05 9.05 17.66
N ALA A 147 -20.49 7.83 17.76
CA ALA A 147 -19.20 7.50 17.17
C ALA A 147 -19.17 7.74 15.66
N ASP A 148 -20.23 7.31 14.95
CA ASP A 148 -20.39 7.51 13.51
C ASP A 148 -20.46 9.00 13.16
N ARG A 149 -21.23 9.81 13.93
CA ARG A 149 -21.29 11.25 13.70
C ARG A 149 -19.94 11.93 13.91
N LEU A 150 -19.21 11.59 14.98
CA LEU A 150 -17.90 12.16 15.26
C LEU A 150 -16.88 11.76 14.19
N SER A 151 -16.86 10.47 13.81
CA SER A 151 -16.00 9.94 12.75
C SER A 151 -16.28 10.62 11.40
N ALA A 152 -17.56 10.73 11.01
CA ALA A 152 -17.96 11.42 9.78
C ALA A 152 -17.59 12.91 9.80
N THR A 153 -17.67 13.56 10.97
CA THR A 153 -17.26 14.96 11.12
C THR A 153 -15.75 15.12 10.98
N ALA A 154 -14.96 14.25 11.60
CA ALA A 154 -13.50 14.25 11.45
C ALA A 154 -13.07 13.98 10.01
N LEU A 155 -13.72 13.03 9.31
CA LEU A 155 -13.48 12.77 7.89
C LEU A 155 -13.77 13.99 7.02
N ARG A 156 -14.90 14.70 7.24
CA ARG A 156 -15.20 15.94 6.50
C ARG A 156 -14.17 17.05 6.73
N LEU A 157 -13.56 17.11 7.91
CA LEU A 157 -12.51 18.09 8.21
C LEU A 157 -11.19 17.74 7.52
N LEU A 158 -10.90 16.45 7.31
CA LEU A 158 -9.70 15.96 6.62
C LEU A 158 -9.83 15.94 5.09
N ASP A 159 -11.04 15.79 4.57
CA ASP A 159 -11.32 15.67 3.12
C ASP A 159 -10.61 16.72 2.24
N PRO A 160 -10.50 18.00 2.64
CA PRO A 160 -9.82 19.01 1.80
C PRO A 160 -8.30 18.84 1.67
N VAL A 161 -7.67 17.97 2.47
CA VAL A 161 -6.21 17.81 2.56
C VAL A 161 -5.72 16.36 2.41
N ALA A 162 -6.56 15.38 2.75
CA ALA A 162 -6.19 13.96 2.70
C ALA A 162 -6.44 13.37 1.31
N GLU A 163 -5.39 13.13 0.53
CA GLU A 163 -5.48 12.47 -0.77
C GLU A 163 -5.50 10.94 -0.62
N ASP A 164 -6.32 10.28 -1.45
CA ASP A 164 -6.50 8.81 -1.47
C ASP A 164 -6.60 8.17 -0.07
N PRO A 165 -7.59 8.56 0.75
CA PRO A 165 -7.77 7.99 2.07
C PRO A 165 -8.10 6.49 2.01
N VAL A 166 -7.43 5.70 2.86
CA VAL A 166 -7.63 4.27 3.05
C VAL A 166 -7.90 4.00 4.52
N GLU A 167 -9.12 3.56 4.83
CA GLU A 167 -9.46 3.14 6.20
C GLU A 167 -8.72 1.87 6.60
N GLN A 168 -8.21 1.88 7.82
CA GLN A 168 -7.54 0.75 8.46
C GLN A 168 -8.46 0.12 9.52
N PRO A 169 -8.26 -1.16 9.88
CA PRO A 169 -9.00 -1.79 10.98
C PRO A 169 -8.96 -0.95 12.26
N ARG A 170 -10.13 -0.75 12.87
CA ARG A 170 -10.29 0.05 14.10
C ARG A 170 -10.24 -0.88 15.32
N ALA A 171 -9.46 -0.50 16.33
CA ALA A 171 -9.53 -1.13 17.64
C ALA A 171 -10.79 -0.66 18.40
N PRO A 172 -11.24 -1.37 19.45
CA PRO A 172 -12.26 -0.84 20.35
C PRO A 172 -11.85 0.54 20.89
N GLY A 173 -12.79 1.49 20.94
CA GLY A 173 -12.53 2.89 21.32
C GLY A 173 -11.88 3.77 20.25
N CYS A 174 -11.61 3.24 19.06
CA CYS A 174 -11.05 3.99 17.94
C CYS A 174 -12.16 4.48 17.01
N LEU A 175 -12.34 5.81 16.93
CA LEU A 175 -13.32 6.46 16.07
C LEU A 175 -12.89 6.49 14.61
N LEU A 176 -11.59 6.63 14.35
CA LEU A 176 -11.03 6.70 13.01
C LEU A 176 -9.61 6.13 13.02
N ASN A 177 -9.30 5.26 12.07
CA ASN A 177 -7.93 4.83 11.78
C ASN A 177 -7.75 4.93 10.27
N LEU A 178 -7.06 5.99 9.83
CA LEU A 178 -7.01 6.38 8.44
C LEU A 178 -5.56 6.54 7.98
N VAL A 179 -5.30 6.05 6.79
CA VAL A 179 -4.05 6.27 6.07
C VAL A 179 -4.34 7.16 4.87
N PHE A 180 -3.52 8.18 4.61
CA PHE A 180 -3.71 9.08 3.46
C PHE A 180 -2.38 9.62 2.93
N LEU A 181 -2.43 10.15 1.72
CA LEU A 181 -1.34 10.89 1.09
C LEU A 181 -1.55 12.39 1.32
N LEU A 182 -0.45 13.12 1.53
CA LEU A 182 -0.46 14.57 1.71
C LEU A 182 0.64 15.18 0.83
N ARG A 183 0.33 16.28 0.16
CA ARG A 183 1.37 17.08 -0.50
C ARG A 183 2.14 17.90 0.54
N PRO A 184 3.47 18.06 0.42
CA PRO A 184 4.25 18.84 1.38
C PRO A 184 3.70 20.27 1.59
N GLU A 185 3.16 20.91 0.56
CA GLU A 185 2.56 22.25 0.63
C GLU A 185 1.25 22.33 1.45
N ASP A 186 0.57 21.20 1.68
CA ASP A 186 -0.70 21.14 2.42
C ASP A 186 -0.51 20.84 3.92
N GLU A 187 0.72 20.70 4.41
CA GLU A 187 1.02 20.47 5.84
C GLU A 187 0.35 21.49 6.79
N PRO A 188 0.39 22.81 6.52
CA PRO A 188 -0.31 23.78 7.37
C PRO A 188 -1.83 23.60 7.39
N ARG A 189 -2.43 23.10 6.30
CA ARG A 189 -3.87 22.85 6.21
C ARG A 189 -4.24 21.57 6.96
N LEU A 190 -3.35 20.56 6.97
CA LEU A 190 -3.49 19.39 7.84
C LEU A 190 -3.49 19.80 9.31
N ASP A 191 -2.55 20.64 9.74
CA ASP A 191 -2.50 21.12 11.13
C ASP A 191 -3.80 21.82 11.55
N ALA A 192 -4.35 22.68 10.68
CA ALA A 192 -5.63 23.34 10.92
C ALA A 192 -6.81 22.33 11.01
N ALA A 193 -6.82 21.31 10.16
CA ALA A 193 -7.82 20.24 10.21
C ALA A 193 -7.72 19.44 11.53
N LEU A 194 -6.51 19.09 11.96
CA LEU A 194 -6.29 18.37 13.23
C LEU A 194 -6.73 19.19 14.44
N GLN A 195 -6.46 20.50 14.45
CA GLN A 195 -6.96 21.41 15.50
C GLN A 195 -8.49 21.48 15.51
N ALA A 196 -9.13 21.51 14.34
CA ALA A 196 -10.59 21.49 14.25
C ALA A 196 -11.20 20.16 14.74
N ILE A 197 -10.51 19.04 14.52
CA ILE A 197 -10.93 17.73 15.03
C ILE A 197 -10.76 17.67 16.55
N ASP A 198 -9.63 18.13 17.08
CA ASP A 198 -9.40 18.22 18.52
C ASP A 198 -10.49 19.05 19.22
N ALA A 199 -10.89 20.17 18.60
CA ALA A 199 -11.95 21.05 19.09
C ALA A 199 -13.34 20.41 19.13
N LEU A 200 -13.56 19.24 18.50
CA LEU A 200 -14.82 18.51 18.65
C LEU A 200 -15.03 18.06 20.10
N TRP A 201 -13.95 17.69 20.80
CA TRP A 201 -13.93 17.37 22.23
C TRP A 201 -12.49 17.22 22.77
N SER A 202 -11.85 18.35 23.10
CA SER A 202 -10.41 18.38 23.43
C SER A 202 -10.02 17.60 24.69
N GLU A 203 -10.98 17.30 25.55
CA GLU A 203 -10.73 16.62 26.84
C GLU A 203 -10.82 15.09 26.74
N GLY A 204 -11.41 14.58 25.66
CA GLY A 204 -11.71 13.16 25.51
C GLY A 204 -11.31 12.56 24.18
N LEU A 205 -10.96 13.36 23.16
CA LEU A 205 -10.33 12.86 21.95
C LEU A 205 -8.82 12.74 22.13
N ARG A 206 -8.24 11.71 21.51
CA ARG A 206 -6.79 11.52 21.42
C ARG A 206 -6.43 11.33 19.95
N LEU A 207 -5.79 12.35 19.40
CA LEU A 207 -5.24 12.30 18.06
C LEU A 207 -3.82 11.75 18.09
N ARG A 208 -3.54 10.79 17.23
CA ARG A 208 -2.19 10.30 16.96
C ARG A 208 -1.94 10.34 15.46
N LEU A 209 -1.11 11.30 15.05
CA LEU A 209 -0.58 11.38 13.69
C LEU A 209 0.77 10.66 13.63
N ILE A 210 0.93 9.76 12.68
CA ILE A 210 2.18 9.02 12.40
C ILE A 210 2.62 9.39 10.99
N GLY A 211 3.86 9.86 10.85
CA GLY A 211 4.44 10.30 9.59
C GLY A 211 5.21 11.61 9.74
N PRO A 212 5.77 12.16 8.64
CA PRO A 212 5.68 11.65 7.28
C PRO A 212 6.44 10.34 7.09
N SER A 213 5.93 9.45 6.25
CA SER A 213 6.58 8.18 5.90
C SER A 213 6.48 7.87 4.40
N ALA A 214 7.22 6.87 3.94
CA ALA A 214 7.11 6.38 2.57
C ALA A 214 5.71 5.78 2.32
N PRO A 215 5.16 5.87 1.10
CA PRO A 215 3.79 5.47 0.78
C PRO A 215 3.62 3.96 0.64
N ILE A 216 3.95 3.21 1.71
CA ILE A 216 3.88 1.74 1.75
C ILE A 216 2.43 1.27 1.57
N SER A 217 1.46 1.97 2.13
CA SER A 217 0.05 1.60 2.01
C SER A 217 -0.56 1.89 0.63
N HIS A 218 0.11 2.71 -0.20
CA HIS A 218 -0.42 3.19 -1.49
C HIS A 218 0.37 2.68 -2.68
N ALA A 219 1.69 2.53 -2.56
CA ALA A 219 2.59 2.17 -3.66
C ALA A 219 3.71 1.22 -3.23
N LEU A 220 3.37 0.20 -2.44
CA LEU A 220 4.31 -0.89 -2.18
C LEU A 220 4.53 -1.71 -3.46
N VAL A 221 5.76 -1.69 -3.93
CA VAL A 221 6.24 -2.48 -5.05
C VAL A 221 6.70 -3.84 -4.54
N ASP A 222 6.25 -4.90 -5.19
CA ASP A 222 6.61 -6.28 -4.85
C ASP A 222 7.01 -7.03 -6.13
N ILE A 223 7.75 -8.13 -5.97
CA ILE A 223 8.17 -9.02 -7.05
C ILE A 223 7.70 -10.43 -6.74
N ASP A 224 6.87 -10.97 -7.63
CA ASP A 224 6.69 -12.41 -7.69
C ASP A 224 7.86 -13.03 -8.46
N ARG A 225 8.61 -13.89 -7.78
CA ARG A 225 9.60 -14.76 -8.42
C ARG A 225 8.89 -16.01 -8.95
N ALA A 226 8.70 -16.07 -10.26
CA ALA A 226 8.20 -17.29 -10.89
C ALA A 226 9.33 -18.28 -11.11
N ASP A 227 9.15 -19.54 -10.72
CA ASP A 227 10.09 -20.61 -11.03
C ASP A 227 9.77 -21.26 -12.39
N VAL A 228 10.58 -22.26 -12.77
CA VAL A 228 10.39 -23.01 -14.02
C VAL A 228 9.04 -23.73 -14.05
N ALA A 229 8.55 -24.18 -12.89
CA ALA A 229 7.25 -24.85 -12.79
C ALA A 229 6.10 -23.86 -13.04
N ALA A 230 6.19 -22.64 -12.54
CA ALA A 230 5.22 -21.57 -12.81
C ALA A 230 5.19 -21.18 -14.30
N LEU A 231 6.36 -21.16 -14.96
CA LEU A 231 6.43 -20.94 -16.42
C LEU A 231 5.76 -22.07 -17.21
N ALA A 232 6.04 -23.33 -16.85
CA ALA A 232 5.40 -24.48 -17.47
C ALA A 232 3.89 -24.46 -17.26
N ALA A 233 3.43 -24.20 -16.03
CA ALA A 233 2.01 -24.12 -15.72
C ALA A 233 1.29 -22.98 -16.47
N ALA A 234 1.95 -21.84 -16.66
CA ALA A 234 1.42 -20.74 -17.46
C ALA A 234 1.32 -21.09 -18.94
N ALA A 235 2.33 -21.78 -19.49
CA ALA A 235 2.34 -22.29 -20.86
C ALA A 235 1.22 -23.31 -21.08
N ASP A 236 1.06 -24.25 -20.15
CA ASP A 236 -0.01 -25.26 -20.17
C ASP A 236 -1.40 -24.63 -20.10
N LEU A 237 -1.59 -23.64 -19.20
CA LEU A 237 -2.86 -22.92 -19.05
C LEU A 237 -3.27 -22.22 -20.35
N LEU A 238 -2.31 -21.60 -21.04
CA LEU A 238 -2.54 -20.91 -22.31
C LEU A 238 -2.44 -21.84 -23.53
N LYS A 239 -2.07 -23.11 -23.33
CA LYS A 239 -1.84 -24.10 -24.39
C LYS A 239 -0.85 -23.62 -25.45
N VAL A 240 0.22 -22.97 -25.01
CA VAL A 240 1.33 -22.49 -25.87
C VAL A 240 2.62 -23.18 -25.48
N ALA A 241 3.61 -23.20 -26.38
CA ALA A 241 4.95 -23.62 -26.03
C ALA A 241 5.60 -22.61 -25.05
N PRO A 242 6.48 -23.04 -24.12
CA PRO A 242 7.20 -22.13 -23.22
C PRO A 242 7.99 -21.04 -23.94
N GLU A 243 8.51 -21.36 -25.13
CA GLU A 243 9.25 -20.47 -26.04
C GLU A 243 8.37 -19.73 -27.06
N ALA A 244 7.04 -19.76 -26.89
CA ALA A 244 6.13 -19.07 -27.79
C ALA A 244 6.40 -17.55 -27.80
N GLY A 245 6.41 -16.97 -29.00
CA GLY A 245 6.59 -15.54 -29.18
C GLY A 245 5.45 -14.70 -28.61
N PRO A 246 5.65 -13.37 -28.42
CA PRO A 246 4.66 -12.50 -27.78
C PRO A 246 3.27 -12.49 -28.42
N GLU A 247 3.22 -12.60 -29.75
CA GLU A 247 1.98 -12.65 -30.52
C GLU A 247 1.16 -13.90 -30.19
N ALA A 248 1.81 -15.08 -30.16
CA ALA A 248 1.16 -16.35 -29.85
C ALA A 248 0.61 -16.36 -28.41
N VAL A 249 1.39 -15.87 -27.44
CA VAL A 249 0.94 -15.73 -26.05
C VAL A 249 -0.28 -14.80 -25.93
N THR A 250 -0.24 -13.66 -26.64
CA THR A 250 -1.32 -12.66 -26.61
C THR A 250 -2.62 -13.21 -27.23
N GLU A 251 -2.53 -13.87 -28.38
CA GLU A 251 -3.70 -14.46 -29.04
C GLU A 251 -4.27 -15.63 -28.24
N ALA A 252 -3.43 -16.48 -27.64
CA ALA A 252 -3.87 -17.54 -26.75
C ALA A 252 -4.61 -17.00 -25.52
N ALA A 253 -4.09 -15.94 -24.88
CA ALA A 253 -4.74 -15.30 -23.75
C ALA A 253 -6.10 -14.68 -24.13
N LYS A 254 -6.18 -14.00 -25.29
CA LYS A 254 -7.45 -13.45 -25.81
C LYS A 254 -8.46 -14.55 -26.10
N ALA A 255 -8.04 -15.67 -26.70
CA ALA A 255 -8.91 -16.81 -26.98
C ALA A 255 -9.44 -17.43 -25.68
N ALA A 256 -8.56 -17.63 -24.69
CA ALA A 256 -8.93 -18.18 -23.39
C ALA A 256 -9.92 -17.27 -22.62
N LEU A 257 -9.73 -15.94 -22.67
CA LEU A 257 -10.64 -14.97 -22.04
C LEU A 257 -12.01 -14.88 -22.72
N ARG A 258 -12.14 -15.30 -23.97
CA ARG A 258 -13.42 -15.33 -24.71
C ARG A 258 -14.15 -16.67 -24.59
N SER A 259 -13.58 -17.63 -23.86
CA SER A 259 -14.19 -18.94 -23.68
C SER A 259 -15.55 -18.81 -22.95
N PRO A 260 -16.62 -19.45 -23.46
CA PRO A 260 -17.93 -19.44 -22.79
C PRO A 260 -17.89 -20.14 -21.42
N ASP A 261 -16.91 -21.01 -21.19
CA ASP A 261 -16.74 -21.78 -19.95
C ASP A 261 -15.79 -21.10 -18.94
N LEU A 262 -15.53 -19.80 -19.08
CA LEU A 262 -14.60 -19.08 -18.21
C LEU A 262 -15.17 -18.97 -16.78
N ALA A 263 -14.54 -19.68 -15.84
CA ALA A 263 -14.85 -19.52 -14.42
C ALA A 263 -14.58 -18.07 -13.94
N ALA A 264 -15.34 -17.59 -12.96
CA ALA A 264 -15.29 -16.21 -12.47
C ALA A 264 -13.89 -15.73 -12.02
N ASN A 265 -13.03 -16.65 -11.58
CA ASN A 265 -11.65 -16.39 -11.14
C ASN A 265 -10.57 -16.71 -12.21
N ALA A 266 -10.93 -17.39 -13.30
CA ALA A 266 -9.99 -17.82 -14.32
C ALA A 266 -9.46 -16.65 -15.17
N ALA A 267 -10.22 -15.56 -15.28
CA ALA A 267 -9.79 -14.38 -16.05
C ALA A 267 -8.47 -13.79 -15.54
N GLU A 268 -8.30 -13.70 -14.22
CA GLU A 268 -7.06 -13.14 -13.66
C GLU A 268 -5.89 -14.11 -13.77
N GLN A 269 -6.15 -15.42 -13.63
CA GLN A 269 -5.13 -16.46 -13.83
C GLN A 269 -4.60 -16.47 -15.27
N ILE A 270 -5.49 -16.33 -16.26
CA ILE A 270 -5.12 -16.24 -17.68
C ILE A 270 -4.25 -15.00 -17.94
N ARG A 271 -4.64 -13.83 -17.40
CA ARG A 271 -3.86 -12.61 -17.55
C ARG A 271 -2.50 -12.72 -16.86
N ALA A 272 -2.45 -13.31 -15.67
CA ALA A 272 -1.21 -13.54 -14.93
C ALA A 272 -0.26 -14.46 -15.70
N ALA A 273 -0.77 -15.58 -16.24
CA ALA A 273 0.00 -16.51 -17.07
C ALA A 273 0.55 -15.83 -18.34
N ALA A 274 -0.28 -15.01 -19.02
CA ALA A 274 0.16 -14.27 -20.19
C ALA A 274 1.28 -13.28 -19.86
N ARG A 275 1.11 -12.48 -18.79
CA ARG A 275 2.15 -11.54 -18.31
C ARG A 275 3.44 -12.27 -17.99
N LEU A 276 3.35 -13.42 -17.35
CA LEU A 276 4.51 -14.23 -16.97
C LEU A 276 5.29 -14.73 -18.18
N LEU A 277 4.62 -15.32 -19.17
CA LEU A 277 5.27 -15.81 -20.40
C LEU A 277 5.85 -14.68 -21.26
N LEU A 278 5.11 -13.57 -21.41
CA LEU A 278 5.63 -12.39 -22.10
C LEU A 278 6.91 -11.87 -21.43
N ARG A 279 6.91 -11.82 -20.10
CA ARG A 279 8.08 -11.40 -19.33
C ARG A 279 9.27 -12.34 -19.52
N ALA A 280 9.03 -13.66 -19.56
CA ALA A 280 10.08 -14.64 -19.84
C ALA A 280 10.67 -14.44 -21.25
N GLY A 281 9.81 -14.16 -22.24
CA GLY A 281 10.22 -13.83 -23.60
C GLY A 281 11.08 -12.56 -23.67
N ASP A 282 10.69 -11.50 -22.96
CA ASP A 282 11.47 -10.25 -22.87
C ASP A 282 12.86 -10.51 -22.28
N ILE A 283 12.97 -11.33 -21.23
CA ILE A 283 14.26 -11.69 -20.61
C ILE A 283 15.13 -12.49 -21.60
N ALA A 284 14.53 -13.47 -22.28
CA ALA A 284 15.23 -14.29 -23.27
C ALA A 284 15.74 -13.44 -24.45
N ALA A 285 14.96 -12.45 -24.90
CA ALA A 285 15.35 -11.51 -25.96
C ALA A 285 16.55 -10.63 -25.57
N LEU A 286 16.83 -10.48 -24.28
CA LEU A 286 18.03 -9.80 -23.77
C LEU A 286 19.27 -10.69 -23.72
N GLY A 287 19.18 -11.95 -24.17
CA GLY A 287 20.27 -12.92 -24.13
C GLY A 287 20.59 -13.42 -22.71
N LEU A 288 19.71 -13.16 -21.75
CA LEU A 288 19.85 -13.64 -20.38
C LEU A 288 19.21 -15.02 -20.27
N SER A 289 19.98 -16.01 -19.82
CA SER A 289 19.46 -17.36 -19.61
C SER A 289 18.40 -17.35 -18.49
N GLY A 290 17.22 -17.92 -18.74
CA GLY A 290 16.11 -17.98 -17.77
C GLY A 290 16.45 -18.71 -16.46
N ALA A 291 17.53 -19.47 -16.42
CA ALA A 291 18.02 -20.13 -15.20
C ALA A 291 18.72 -19.16 -14.21
N ALA A 292 19.16 -17.99 -14.67
CA ALA A 292 19.91 -17.01 -13.85
C ALA A 292 19.07 -15.77 -13.47
N THR A 293 17.95 -15.55 -14.14
CA THR A 293 17.07 -14.38 -13.95
C THR A 293 15.63 -14.84 -14.13
N LEU A 294 15.04 -15.31 -13.03
CA LEU A 294 13.65 -15.71 -13.02
C LEU A 294 12.75 -14.51 -13.34
N PRO A 295 11.67 -14.68 -14.12
CA PRO A 295 10.78 -13.58 -14.43
C PRO A 295 10.20 -12.98 -13.15
N HIS A 296 10.50 -11.70 -12.97
CA HIS A 296 9.99 -10.86 -11.91
C HIS A 296 8.73 -10.17 -12.42
N LEU A 297 7.57 -10.53 -11.86
CA LEU A 297 6.36 -9.74 -12.07
C LEU A 297 6.28 -8.69 -10.97
N VAL A 298 6.55 -7.44 -11.37
CA VAL A 298 6.35 -6.30 -10.50
C VAL A 298 4.85 -6.03 -10.39
N HIS A 299 4.33 -6.07 -9.17
CA HIS A 299 2.95 -5.69 -8.91
C HIS A 299 2.88 -4.69 -7.77
N LEU A 300 1.86 -3.84 -7.83
CA LEU A 300 1.47 -2.98 -6.72
C LEU A 300 0.56 -3.82 -5.82
N ARG A 301 0.94 -4.03 -4.56
CA ARG A 301 0.00 -4.61 -3.61
C ARG A 301 -1.15 -3.62 -3.45
N PRO A 302 -2.41 -4.02 -3.68
CA PRO A 302 -3.52 -3.11 -3.48
C PRO A 302 -3.52 -2.67 -2.01
N GLY A 303 -3.21 -1.40 -1.78
CA GLY A 303 -3.72 -0.70 -0.61
C GLY A 303 -5.23 -0.90 -0.58
N GLY A 304 -5.80 -1.11 0.61
CA GLY A 304 -7.21 -1.42 0.79
C GLY A 304 -8.11 -0.65 -0.20
N ARG A 305 -9.02 -1.37 -0.87
CA ARG A 305 -9.94 -0.79 -1.87
C ARG A 305 -10.51 0.53 -1.36
N LYS A 306 -10.62 1.53 -2.25
CA LYS A 306 -11.43 2.74 -2.02
C LYS A 306 -12.84 2.31 -1.59
N SER A 307 -13.13 2.35 -0.29
CA SER A 307 -14.48 2.62 0.17
C SER A 307 -14.73 4.07 -0.22
N GLY A 308 -15.49 4.29 -1.29
CA GLY A 308 -15.89 5.63 -1.67
C GLY A 308 -16.41 6.34 -0.42
N LEU A 309 -15.90 7.54 -0.16
CA LEU A 309 -16.44 8.49 0.83
C LEU A 309 -17.82 9.01 0.39
N THR A 310 -18.69 8.11 -0.09
CA THR A 310 -20.07 8.38 -0.44
C THR A 310 -20.94 7.73 0.62
N SER A 311 -21.38 8.59 1.55
CA SER A 311 -22.60 8.48 2.35
C SER A 311 -23.38 7.17 2.19
N SER A 312 -23.23 6.26 3.14
CA SER A 312 -24.31 5.37 3.54
C SER A 312 -25.38 6.23 4.24
N GLY A 313 -26.19 6.89 3.42
CA GLY A 313 -27.30 7.73 3.81
C GLY A 313 -28.32 7.73 2.69
N GLU A 314 -28.88 6.55 2.40
CA GLU A 314 -30.21 6.35 1.80
C GLU A 314 -30.44 4.86 1.54
N ALA A 315 -31.19 4.21 2.44
CA ALA A 315 -32.02 3.06 2.10
C ALA A 315 -33.05 2.85 3.24
N ALA A 316 -34.28 3.29 2.95
CA ALA A 316 -35.60 2.88 3.44
C ALA A 316 -35.76 2.46 4.92
#